data_AF-A0A0B7FQE0-F1
#
_entry.id   AF-A0A0B7FQE0-F1
#
_cell.length_a   1.000
_cell.length_b   1.000
_cell.length_c   1.000
_cell.angle_alpha   90.00
_cell.angle_beta   90.00
_cell.angle_gamma   90.00
#
_symmetry.space_group_name_H-M   'P 1'
#
loop_
_entity.id
_entity.type
_entity.pdbx_description
1 polymer ?
#
loop_
_entity_poly.entity_id
_entity_poly.type
_entity_poly.pdbx_seq_one_letter_code
_entity_poly.pdbx_strand_id
1 'polypeptide(L)'
;MRHTSTALLSLLTLPSLSLGYNVKPFKVNLSSRVSHLKELVKSTELPEASVLGQAGAGIELAWLKDRQKEWLEKYDWEKEQSAMNKFNHSTVDIGDMTVHFIHQRSSDPNAIPLLLTHGWPGSFYEFHEVIGPLSNPGSESSTSFHVVVPSLPGIGFTSPAPQGWSLNNTAALFNTLLTEVLGYESYVATGGDWGCVVTWGLHNRHADHVKAVLYTGLVPQVGPTYDALKSDPLFGDKVDSLSDLQLQRLRHNPVFTSEAFGYFIQQTNRPATIGLALYDNPPPRRSTTTRF
;
A
#
# COMPACT_ATOMS: atom_id res chain seq x y z
N MET A 1 55.09 -15.57 -17.13
CA MET A 1 54.16 -14.88 -18.05
C MET A 1 52.75 -15.25 -17.61
N ARG A 2 52.13 -14.45 -16.73
CA ARG A 2 51.11 -13.42 -17.02
C ARG A 2 49.86 -13.96 -17.72
N HIS A 3 48.74 -14.01 -16.99
CA HIS A 3 47.40 -13.49 -17.30
C HIS A 3 46.44 -13.97 -16.17
N THR A 4 46.13 -13.23 -15.09
CA THR A 4 45.30 -12.02 -14.87
C THR A 4 43.80 -12.12 -15.21
N SER A 5 42.99 -11.92 -14.15
CA SER A 5 41.64 -11.30 -14.09
C SER A 5 40.45 -12.12 -14.61
N THR A 6 39.28 -12.12 -13.96
CA THR A 6 38.60 -10.96 -13.36
C THR A 6 37.60 -11.42 -12.29
N ALA A 7 37.79 -11.01 -11.03
CA ALA A 7 36.73 -11.07 -10.02
C ALA A 7 36.02 -9.70 -10.03
N LEU A 8 34.72 -9.68 -10.33
CA LEU A 8 33.87 -8.52 -10.11
C LEU A 8 33.67 -8.34 -8.61
N LEU A 9 34.32 -7.31 -8.05
CA LEU A 9 33.98 -6.72 -6.77
C LEU A 9 33.47 -5.28 -7.01
N SER A 10 32.65 -4.78 -6.08
CA SER A 10 32.03 -3.45 -5.96
C SER A 10 30.63 -3.36 -6.59
N LEU A 11 29.58 -2.90 -5.89
CA LEU A 11 29.53 -1.86 -4.86
C LEU A 11 28.69 -2.27 -3.63
N LEU A 12 29.36 -2.48 -2.50
CA LEU A 12 28.79 -2.29 -1.17
C LEU A 12 29.34 -0.96 -0.64
N THR A 13 28.59 0.11 -0.84
CA THR A 13 28.74 1.38 -0.10
C THR A 13 27.31 1.84 0.22
N LEU A 14 26.97 2.11 1.48
CA LEU A 14 27.56 3.11 2.38
C LEU A 14 27.18 2.79 3.84
N PRO A 15 27.99 3.16 4.84
CA PRO A 15 27.43 3.69 6.07
C PRO A 15 27.07 5.15 5.79
N SER A 16 25.82 5.41 5.42
CA SER A 16 25.24 6.70 5.83
C SER A 16 25.11 6.60 7.35
N LEU A 17 25.55 7.63 8.06
CA LEU A 17 25.40 7.72 9.51
C LEU A 17 23.90 7.73 9.82
N SER A 18 23.31 6.54 9.94
CA SER A 18 22.04 6.41 10.62
C SER A 18 22.29 6.87 12.06
N LEU A 19 21.35 7.59 12.63
CA LEU A 19 21.41 8.07 14.01
C LEU A 19 21.25 6.90 15.00
N GLY A 20 22.14 5.91 14.95
CA GLY A 20 22.08 4.70 15.77
C GLY A 20 21.09 3.63 15.27
N TYR A 21 20.53 3.76 14.07
CA TYR A 21 19.57 2.79 13.52
C TYR A 21 20.25 1.66 12.74
N ASN A 22 19.91 0.41 13.05
CA ASN A 22 20.46 -0.74 12.35
C ASN A 22 19.54 -1.20 11.20
N VAL A 23 19.76 -0.68 9.99
CA VAL A 23 19.04 -1.09 8.78
C VAL A 23 19.56 -2.44 8.30
N LYS A 24 18.69 -3.44 8.27
CA LYS A 24 19.01 -4.83 7.88
C LYS A 24 18.38 -5.14 6.52
N PRO A 25 19.14 -5.68 5.55
CA PRO A 25 18.55 -6.23 4.33
C PRO A 25 17.47 -7.26 4.66
N PHE A 26 16.38 -7.22 3.89
CA PHE A 26 15.26 -8.15 4.05
C PHE A 26 15.02 -8.91 2.75
N LYS A 27 14.56 -10.16 2.86
CA LYS A 27 14.16 -10.97 1.70
C LYS A 27 12.81 -11.60 2.00
N VAL A 28 11.85 -11.40 1.10
CA VAL A 28 10.53 -12.01 1.19
C VAL A 28 10.67 -13.52 1.07
N ASN A 29 10.15 -14.25 2.06
CA ASN A 29 10.09 -15.71 2.06
C ASN A 29 8.70 -16.17 2.51
N LEU A 30 7.90 -16.66 1.56
CA LEU A 30 6.54 -17.15 1.73
C LEU A 30 6.48 -18.68 1.84
N SER A 31 7.57 -19.39 1.55
CA SER A 31 7.60 -20.86 1.38
C SER A 31 6.93 -21.63 2.54
N SER A 32 7.18 -21.23 3.78
CA SER A 32 6.63 -21.88 4.98
C SER A 32 5.11 -21.72 5.12
N ARG A 33 4.51 -20.72 4.47
CA ARG A 33 3.08 -20.42 4.54
C ARG A 33 2.28 -20.96 3.36
N VAL A 34 2.92 -21.15 2.20
CA VAL A 34 2.22 -21.57 0.95
C VAL A 34 1.59 -22.95 1.09
N SER A 35 2.28 -23.92 1.70
CA SER A 35 1.72 -25.27 1.88
C SER A 35 0.49 -25.26 2.79
N HIS A 36 0.57 -24.53 3.91
CA HIS A 36 -0.55 -24.34 4.83
C HIS A 36 -1.74 -23.66 4.14
N LEU A 37 -1.46 -22.57 3.40
CA LEU A 37 -2.48 -21.85 2.62
C LEU A 37 -3.19 -22.77 1.63
N LYS A 38 -2.45 -23.57 0.86
CA LYS A 38 -3.03 -24.50 -0.12
C LYS A 38 -3.91 -25.55 0.56
N GLU A 39 -3.53 -26.04 1.73
CA GLU A 39 -4.35 -27.00 2.48
C GLU A 39 -5.65 -26.37 2.98
N LEU A 40 -5.61 -25.14 3.49
CA LEU A 40 -6.83 -24.40 3.87
C LEU A 40 -7.77 -24.18 2.68
N VAL A 41 -7.22 -23.73 1.55
CA VAL A 41 -7.98 -23.50 0.32
C VAL A 41 -8.62 -24.80 -0.18
N LYS A 42 -7.89 -25.91 -0.11
CA LYS A 42 -8.36 -27.24 -0.53
C LYS A 42 -9.44 -27.81 0.39
N SER A 43 -9.32 -27.60 1.69
CA SER A 43 -10.26 -28.10 2.71
C SER A 43 -11.48 -27.20 2.91
N THR A 44 -11.53 -26.03 2.27
CA THR A 44 -12.67 -25.11 2.35
C THR A 44 -13.90 -25.72 1.67
N GLU A 45 -14.94 -25.99 2.46
CA GLU A 45 -16.25 -26.41 1.98
C GLU A 45 -17.08 -25.19 1.54
N LEU A 46 -17.32 -25.07 0.23
CA LEU A 46 -18.19 -24.04 -0.34
C LEU A 46 -19.62 -24.57 -0.50
N PRO A 47 -20.64 -23.71 -0.34
CA PRO A 47 -22.03 -24.13 -0.53
C PRO A 47 -22.29 -24.59 -1.97
N GLU A 48 -23.29 -25.46 -2.15
CA GLU A 48 -23.69 -25.94 -3.48
C GLU A 48 -24.23 -24.80 -4.35
N ALA A 49 -25.05 -23.93 -3.75
CA ALA A 49 -25.65 -22.77 -4.40
C ALA A 49 -25.46 -21.49 -3.57
N SER A 50 -25.49 -20.33 -4.24
CA SER A 50 -25.47 -19.04 -3.54
C SER A 50 -26.75 -18.85 -2.75
N VAL A 51 -26.64 -18.55 -1.46
CA VAL A 51 -27.79 -18.32 -0.57
C VAL A 51 -28.39 -16.91 -0.78
N LEU A 52 -27.59 -15.96 -1.29
CA LEU A 52 -28.00 -14.55 -1.50
C LEU A 52 -28.29 -14.20 -2.97
N GLY A 53 -28.14 -15.16 -3.88
CA GLY A 53 -28.84 -15.24 -5.16
C GLY A 53 -28.57 -14.21 -6.27
N GLN A 54 -27.94 -13.04 -6.04
CA GLN A 54 -27.81 -12.01 -7.09
C GLN A 54 -26.52 -11.17 -7.01
N ALA A 55 -26.12 -10.66 -8.17
CA ALA A 55 -25.09 -9.63 -8.32
C ALA A 55 -25.45 -8.39 -7.50
N GLY A 56 -24.52 -7.94 -6.65
CA GLY A 56 -24.66 -6.76 -5.79
C GLY A 56 -24.56 -7.05 -4.30
N ALA A 57 -24.68 -8.30 -3.85
CA ALA A 57 -24.56 -8.68 -2.44
C ALA A 57 -23.12 -9.04 -1.99
N GLY A 58 -22.13 -8.95 -2.88
CA GLY A 58 -20.74 -9.28 -2.61
C GLY A 58 -20.12 -10.16 -3.69
N ILE A 59 -19.16 -11.01 -3.30
CA ILE A 59 -18.49 -11.93 -4.24
C ILE A 59 -19.44 -13.03 -4.72
N GLU A 60 -19.38 -13.34 -6.01
CA GLU A 60 -20.16 -14.42 -6.60
C GLU A 60 -19.56 -15.79 -6.27
N LEU A 61 -20.41 -16.77 -5.93
CA LEU A 61 -19.95 -18.14 -5.62
C LEU A 61 -19.20 -18.78 -6.79
N ALA A 62 -19.65 -18.56 -8.03
CA ALA A 62 -18.97 -19.06 -9.22
C ALA A 62 -17.56 -18.45 -9.35
N TRP A 63 -17.44 -17.14 -9.12
CA TRP A 63 -16.14 -16.46 -9.13
C TRP A 63 -15.22 -17.00 -8.03
N LEU A 64 -15.75 -17.24 -6.84
CA LEU A 64 -15.01 -17.78 -5.71
C LEU A 64 -14.46 -19.19 -6.02
N LYS A 65 -15.29 -20.08 -6.58
CA LYS A 65 -14.89 -21.42 -7.03
C LYS A 65 -13.79 -21.36 -8.09
N ASP A 66 -13.89 -20.44 -9.06
CA ASP A 66 -12.86 -20.25 -10.07
C ASP A 66 -11.52 -19.79 -9.48
N ARG A 67 -11.54 -18.88 -8.49
CA ARG A 67 -10.31 -18.44 -7.81
C ARG A 67 -9.71 -19.53 -6.93
N GLN A 68 -10.53 -20.32 -6.24
CA GLN A 68 -10.08 -21.49 -5.48
C GLN A 68 -9.29 -22.43 -6.39
N LYS A 69 -9.84 -22.75 -7.57
CA LYS A 69 -9.17 -23.58 -8.59
C LYS A 69 -7.86 -22.94 -9.07
N GLU A 70 -7.88 -21.65 -9.39
CA GLU A 70 -6.68 -20.92 -9.83
C GLU A 70 -5.57 -20.97 -8.78
N TRP A 71 -5.89 -20.74 -7.51
CA TRP A 71 -4.91 -20.76 -6.41
C TRP A 71 -4.27 -22.13 -6.19
N LEU A 72 -5.03 -23.21 -6.38
CA LEU A 72 -4.55 -24.58 -6.22
C LEU A 72 -3.71 -25.05 -7.42
N GLU A 73 -4.17 -24.75 -8.63
CA GLU A 73 -3.65 -25.36 -9.86
C GLU A 73 -2.69 -24.48 -10.65
N LYS A 74 -2.85 -23.15 -10.60
CA LYS A 74 -2.23 -22.22 -11.55
C LYS A 74 -1.38 -21.13 -10.91
N TYR A 75 -1.67 -20.76 -9.65
CA TYR A 75 -0.99 -19.65 -9.01
C TYR A 75 0.44 -20.03 -8.61
N ASP A 76 1.40 -19.33 -9.19
CA ASP A 76 2.83 -19.55 -8.98
C ASP A 76 3.36 -18.60 -7.89
N TRP A 77 3.32 -19.09 -6.64
CA TRP A 77 3.79 -18.34 -5.48
C TRP A 77 5.30 -18.06 -5.51
N GLU A 78 6.09 -18.92 -6.15
CA GLU A 78 7.54 -18.73 -6.26
C GLU A 78 7.87 -17.62 -7.26
N LYS A 79 7.14 -17.54 -8.37
CA LYS A 79 7.22 -16.43 -9.31
C LYS A 79 6.88 -15.10 -8.64
N GLU A 80 5.79 -15.03 -7.88
CA GLU A 80 5.38 -13.80 -7.20
C GLU A 80 6.38 -13.40 -6.11
N GLN A 81 6.86 -14.36 -5.30
CA GLN A 81 7.94 -14.10 -4.33
C GLN A 81 9.22 -13.61 -5.03
N SER A 82 9.57 -14.20 -6.17
CA SER A 82 10.74 -13.79 -6.95
C SER A 82 10.57 -12.39 -7.52
N ALA A 83 9.36 -12.04 -7.95
CA ALA A 83 9.03 -10.70 -8.43
C ALA A 83 9.12 -9.65 -7.32
N MET A 84 8.61 -9.94 -6.11
CA MET A 84 8.78 -9.07 -4.94
C MET A 84 10.26 -8.84 -4.62
N ASN A 85 11.05 -9.92 -4.57
CA ASN A 85 12.48 -9.85 -4.25
C ASN A 85 13.36 -9.17 -5.31
N LYS A 86 12.80 -8.64 -6.40
CA LYS A 86 13.53 -7.76 -7.34
C LYS A 86 13.78 -6.37 -6.75
N PHE A 87 13.03 -5.97 -5.73
CA PHE A 87 13.19 -4.68 -5.06
C PHE A 87 14.15 -4.77 -3.87
N ASN A 88 14.73 -3.62 -3.51
CA ASN A 88 15.62 -3.51 -2.35
C ASN A 88 14.81 -3.40 -1.05
N HIS A 89 14.46 -4.54 -0.47
CA HIS A 89 13.77 -4.59 0.81
C HIS A 89 14.73 -4.42 2.00
N SER A 90 14.26 -3.75 3.04
CA SER A 90 14.98 -3.57 4.30
C SER A 90 14.02 -3.57 5.47
N THR A 91 14.57 -3.85 6.65
CA THR A 91 13.90 -3.70 7.94
C THR A 91 14.75 -2.83 8.86
N VAL A 92 14.10 -2.08 9.73
CA VAL A 92 14.77 -1.28 10.76
C VAL A 92 13.89 -1.25 12.00
N ASP A 93 14.53 -1.27 13.17
CA ASP A 93 13.83 -1.11 14.45
C ASP A 93 13.78 0.39 14.79
N ILE A 94 12.58 0.97 14.92
CA ILE A 94 12.34 2.35 15.33
C ILE A 94 11.45 2.31 16.58
N GLY A 95 12.05 2.61 17.74
CA GLY A 95 11.42 2.31 19.03
C GLY A 95 11.16 0.81 19.16
N ASP A 96 9.95 0.45 19.58
CA ASP A 96 9.54 -0.95 19.76
C ASP A 96 8.97 -1.60 18.49
N MET A 97 9.11 -0.94 17.33
CA MET A 97 8.57 -1.40 16.07
C MET A 97 9.65 -1.80 15.07
N THR A 98 9.56 -3.02 14.54
CA THR A 98 10.26 -3.39 13.30
C THR A 98 9.46 -2.90 12.11
N VAL A 99 10.06 -2.01 11.31
CA VAL A 99 9.49 -1.40 10.12
C VAL A 99 10.11 -2.03 8.87
N HIS A 100 9.27 -2.61 8.02
CA HIS A 100 9.65 -3.06 6.69
C HIS A 100 9.45 -1.94 5.67
N PHE A 101 10.39 -1.81 4.72
CA PHE A 101 10.26 -0.90 3.60
C PHE A 101 11.07 -1.36 2.38
N ILE A 102 10.65 -0.93 1.20
CA ILE A 102 11.49 -0.91 0.00
C ILE A 102 12.21 0.43 -0.05
N HIS A 103 13.51 0.42 -0.37
CA HIS A 103 14.28 1.62 -0.70
C HIS A 103 15.00 1.46 -2.03
N GLN A 104 14.34 1.91 -3.10
CA GLN A 104 14.88 1.88 -4.44
C GLN A 104 15.55 3.22 -4.75
N ARG A 105 16.88 3.27 -4.59
CA ARG A 105 17.66 4.48 -4.93
C ARG A 105 17.80 4.62 -6.44
N SER A 106 17.49 5.81 -6.96
CA SER A 106 18.02 6.25 -8.26
C SER A 106 19.55 6.31 -8.27
N SER A 107 20.14 6.15 -9.45
CA SER A 107 21.55 6.44 -9.72
C SER A 107 21.84 7.94 -9.86
N ASP A 108 20.80 8.76 -10.06
CA ASP A 108 20.93 10.22 -10.11
C ASP A 108 21.16 10.76 -8.69
N PRO A 109 22.27 11.47 -8.43
CA PRO A 109 22.57 12.03 -7.11
C PRO A 109 21.61 13.16 -6.69
N ASN A 110 20.84 13.73 -7.64
CA ASN A 110 19.86 14.78 -7.38
C ASN A 110 18.43 14.24 -7.30
N ALA A 111 18.25 12.92 -7.28
CA ALA A 111 16.94 12.31 -7.23
C ALA A 111 16.15 12.74 -5.98
N ILE A 112 14.89 13.08 -6.17
CA ILE A 112 14.02 13.56 -5.10
C ILE A 112 13.59 12.36 -4.22
N PRO A 113 13.73 12.41 -2.89
CA PRO A 113 13.19 11.35 -2.05
C PRO A 113 11.66 11.34 -2.10
N LEU A 114 11.08 10.19 -2.45
CA LEU A 114 9.63 10.02 -2.63
C LEU A 114 9.12 8.89 -1.74
N LEU A 115 8.24 9.24 -0.81
CA LEU A 115 7.51 8.30 0.03
C LEU A 115 6.20 7.88 -0.65
N LEU A 116 6.03 6.58 -0.92
CA LEU A 116 4.78 5.98 -1.40
C LEU A 116 4.09 5.23 -0.27
N THR A 117 2.91 5.69 0.15
CA THR A 117 2.17 5.04 1.25
C THR A 117 0.92 4.35 0.73
N HIS A 118 0.85 3.04 0.95
CA HIS A 118 -0.29 2.21 0.58
C HIS A 118 -1.46 2.34 1.57
N GLY A 119 -2.56 1.63 1.31
CA GLY A 119 -3.70 1.55 2.23
C GLY A 119 -4.17 0.12 2.49
N TRP A 120 -5.47 -0.05 2.64
CA TRP A 120 -6.18 -1.30 2.85
C TRP A 120 -7.18 -1.54 1.71
N PRO A 121 -7.36 -2.78 1.20
CA PRO A 121 -6.77 -4.06 1.62
C PRO A 121 -5.40 -4.36 0.97
N GLY A 122 -4.73 -3.33 0.45
CA GLY A 122 -3.49 -3.48 -0.28
C GLY A 122 -2.24 -3.55 0.61
N SER A 123 -1.08 -3.25 0.02
CA SER A 123 0.25 -3.43 0.64
C SER A 123 1.32 -2.65 -0.12
N PHE A 124 2.56 -2.69 0.37
CA PHE A 124 3.74 -2.16 -0.35
C PHE A 124 3.81 -2.60 -1.82
N TYR A 125 3.27 -3.77 -2.17
CA TYR A 125 3.37 -4.34 -3.52
C TYR A 125 2.43 -3.67 -4.54
N GLU A 126 1.49 -2.83 -4.12
CA GLU A 126 0.65 -2.02 -5.03
C GLU A 126 1.50 -1.13 -5.96
N PHE A 127 2.70 -0.75 -5.52
CA PHE A 127 3.58 0.15 -6.25
C PHE A 127 4.59 -0.57 -7.16
N HIS A 128 4.54 -1.89 -7.29
CA HIS A 128 5.59 -2.66 -7.99
C HIS A 128 5.82 -2.22 -9.45
N GLU A 129 4.76 -1.78 -10.16
CA GLU A 129 4.88 -1.31 -11.54
C GLU A 129 5.48 0.11 -11.65
N VAL A 130 5.42 0.92 -10.58
CA VAL A 130 5.86 2.32 -10.61
C VAL A 130 7.22 2.56 -9.96
N ILE A 131 7.69 1.67 -9.07
CA ILE A 131 8.99 1.82 -8.39
C ILE A 131 10.15 1.96 -9.40
N GLY A 132 10.17 1.10 -10.43
CA GLY A 132 11.21 1.11 -11.47
C GLY A 132 11.19 2.41 -12.29
N PRO A 133 10.08 2.74 -12.97
CA PRO A 133 9.96 3.97 -13.76
C PRO A 133 10.23 5.25 -12.97
N LEU A 134 9.83 5.33 -11.69
CA LEU A 134 10.09 6.51 -10.86
C LEU A 134 11.55 6.64 -10.44
N SER A 135 12.22 5.52 -10.13
CA SER A 135 13.63 5.55 -9.71
C SER A 135 14.61 5.66 -10.88
N ASN A 136 14.23 5.17 -12.07
CA ASN A 136 15.04 5.24 -13.28
C ASN A 136 14.15 5.56 -14.51
N PRO A 137 13.76 6.83 -14.70
CA PRO A 137 12.83 7.24 -15.76
C PRO A 137 13.42 7.21 -17.18
N GLY A 138 14.72 6.95 -17.34
CA GLY A 138 15.39 7.02 -18.64
C GLY A 138 15.21 8.38 -19.31
N SER A 139 14.82 8.39 -20.59
CA SER A 139 14.58 9.63 -21.34
C SER A 139 13.16 10.19 -21.21
N GLU A 140 12.25 9.49 -20.52
CA GLU A 140 10.84 9.89 -20.40
C GLU A 140 10.65 11.08 -19.45
N SER A 141 11.57 11.28 -18.50
CA SER A 141 11.54 12.38 -17.54
C SER A 141 12.96 12.73 -17.10
N SER A 142 13.24 14.01 -16.94
CA SER A 142 14.48 14.49 -16.29
C SER A 142 14.41 14.42 -14.76
N THR A 143 13.24 14.11 -14.19
CA THR A 143 13.03 13.99 -12.75
C THR A 143 13.04 12.53 -12.34
N SER A 144 13.98 12.17 -11.47
CA SER A 144 14.15 10.85 -10.89
C SER A 144 13.88 10.89 -9.38
N PHE A 145 13.55 9.73 -8.79
CA PHE A 145 13.24 9.63 -7.37
C PHE A 145 14.06 8.57 -6.63
N HIS A 146 14.45 8.85 -5.39
CA HIS A 146 14.75 7.78 -4.44
C HIS A 146 13.42 7.30 -3.84
N VAL A 147 12.93 6.15 -4.31
CA VAL A 147 11.59 5.66 -3.97
C VAL A 147 11.65 4.87 -2.66
N VAL A 148 10.86 5.28 -1.68
CA VAL A 148 10.71 4.61 -0.38
C VAL A 148 9.26 4.15 -0.23
N VAL A 149 9.07 2.84 -0.01
CA VAL A 149 7.74 2.22 0.13
C VAL A 149 7.69 1.42 1.43
N PRO A 150 7.31 2.05 2.56
CA PRO A 150 7.15 1.32 3.81
C PRO A 150 5.86 0.50 3.82
N SER A 151 5.89 -0.60 4.56
CA SER A 151 4.69 -1.30 4.98
C SER A 151 4.07 -0.60 6.18
N LEU A 152 2.76 -0.34 6.12
CA LEU A 152 2.00 0.18 7.25
C LEU A 152 2.10 -0.76 8.46
N PRO A 153 2.09 -0.22 9.69
CA PRO A 153 1.96 -1.02 10.92
C PRO A 153 0.88 -2.10 10.83
N GLY A 154 1.25 -3.35 11.11
CA GLY A 154 0.36 -4.51 11.04
C GLY A 154 -0.01 -5.00 9.64
N ILE A 155 0.59 -4.44 8.57
CA ILE A 155 0.40 -4.90 7.19
C ILE A 155 1.75 -5.35 6.61
N GLY A 156 1.75 -6.42 5.82
CA GLY A 156 2.96 -6.93 5.17
C GLY A 156 3.96 -7.47 6.18
N PHE A 157 5.17 -6.89 6.20
CA PHE A 157 6.27 -7.35 7.05
C PHE A 157 6.64 -6.36 8.17
N THR A 158 5.87 -5.27 8.34
CA THR A 158 5.99 -4.39 9.51
C THR A 158 5.27 -5.01 10.70
N SER A 159 5.88 -4.91 11.88
CA SER A 159 5.29 -5.38 13.15
C SER A 159 3.87 -4.83 13.39
N PRO A 160 3.01 -5.55 14.11
CA PRO A 160 1.70 -5.03 14.53
C PRO A 160 1.82 -3.71 15.30
N ALA A 161 0.88 -2.80 15.07
CA ALA A 161 0.82 -1.56 15.81
C ALA A 161 0.46 -1.82 17.29
N PRO A 162 1.08 -1.13 18.26
CA PRO A 162 0.67 -1.16 19.66
C PRO A 162 -0.78 -0.71 19.88
N GLN A 163 -1.35 -1.03 21.04
CA GLN A 163 -2.68 -0.55 21.40
C GLN A 163 -2.72 0.99 21.43
N GLY A 164 -3.79 1.57 20.86
CA GLY A 164 -3.97 3.02 20.79
C GLY A 164 -3.20 3.71 19.66
N TRP A 165 -2.54 2.95 18.78
CA TRP A 165 -1.83 3.51 17.63
C TRP A 165 -2.77 4.20 16.63
N SER A 166 -2.44 5.43 16.28
CA SER A 166 -3.15 6.23 15.29
C SER A 166 -2.33 6.40 14.00
N LEU A 167 -2.98 6.82 12.92
CA LEU A 167 -2.28 7.12 11.66
C LEU A 167 -1.32 8.31 11.77
N ASN A 168 -1.50 9.19 12.75
CA ASN A 168 -0.51 10.23 13.07
C ASN A 168 0.76 9.63 13.68
N ASN A 169 0.66 8.53 14.45
CA ASN A 169 1.84 7.80 14.92
C ASN A 169 2.57 7.16 13.74
N THR A 170 1.85 6.61 12.76
CA THR A 170 2.47 6.14 11.51
C THR A 170 3.15 7.25 10.72
N ALA A 171 2.55 8.44 10.65
CA ALA A 171 3.19 9.60 10.01
C ALA A 171 4.51 9.95 10.71
N ALA A 172 4.54 10.03 12.04
CA ALA A 172 5.78 10.29 12.79
C ALA A 172 6.82 9.18 12.55
N LEU A 173 6.41 7.92 12.57
CA LEU A 173 7.27 6.76 12.29
C LEU A 173 7.91 6.84 10.90
N PHE A 174 7.14 7.20 9.87
CA PHE A 174 7.64 7.32 8.51
C PHE A 174 8.48 8.58 8.32
N ASN A 175 8.20 9.68 9.04
CA ASN A 175 9.09 10.82 9.06
C ASN A 175 10.47 10.42 9.61
N THR A 176 10.53 9.78 10.77
CA THR A 176 11.79 9.26 11.36
C THR A 176 12.51 8.30 10.40
N LEU A 177 11.78 7.40 9.72
CA LEU A 177 12.36 6.54 8.68
C LEU A 177 13.07 7.37 7.58
N LEU A 178 12.44 8.43 7.07
CA LEU A 178 13.02 9.22 5.99
C LEU A 178 14.15 10.13 6.48
N THR A 179 13.97 10.80 7.61
CA THR A 179 14.90 11.85 8.08
C THR A 179 16.06 11.30 8.90
N GLU A 180 15.79 10.40 9.84
CA GLU A 180 16.80 9.94 10.81
C GLU A 180 17.45 8.61 10.42
N VAL A 181 16.67 7.71 9.82
CA VAL A 181 17.18 6.41 9.35
C VAL A 181 17.85 6.54 7.99
N LEU A 182 17.16 7.15 7.02
CA LEU A 182 17.66 7.28 5.63
C LEU A 182 18.42 8.60 5.37
N GLY A 183 18.35 9.56 6.30
CA GLY A 183 19.13 10.80 6.23
C GLY A 183 18.62 11.85 5.24
N TYR A 184 17.37 11.74 4.78
CA TYR A 184 16.78 12.73 3.88
C TYR A 184 16.32 13.96 4.67
N GLU A 185 16.98 15.10 4.44
CA GLU A 185 16.58 16.38 5.05
C GLU A 185 15.15 16.78 4.65
N SER A 186 14.77 16.46 3.41
CA SER A 186 13.43 16.71 2.91
C SER A 186 13.00 15.71 1.85
N TYR A 187 11.69 15.55 1.69
CA TYR A 187 11.09 14.57 0.78
C TYR A 187 9.72 15.02 0.30
N VAL A 188 9.22 14.35 -0.73
CA VAL A 188 7.83 14.47 -1.19
C VAL A 188 7.09 13.17 -0.86
N ALA A 189 5.78 13.24 -0.67
CA ALA A 189 4.98 12.10 -0.27
C ALA A 189 3.72 11.95 -1.10
N THR A 190 3.33 10.71 -1.38
CA THR A 190 2.03 10.40 -1.99
C THR A 190 1.40 9.20 -1.31
N GLY A 191 0.08 9.20 -1.27
CA GLY A 191 -0.69 8.14 -0.65
C GLY A 191 -2.15 8.15 -1.06
N GLY A 192 -2.68 6.95 -1.22
CA GLY A 192 -4.10 6.70 -1.38
C GLY A 192 -4.66 5.94 -0.19
N ASP A 193 -5.99 5.90 -0.07
CA ASP A 193 -6.68 5.20 1.00
C ASP A 193 -6.15 5.64 2.39
N TRP A 194 -5.78 4.74 3.30
CA TRP A 194 -5.14 5.11 4.58
C TRP A 194 -3.81 5.84 4.41
N GLY A 195 -3.09 5.59 3.31
CA GLY A 195 -1.89 6.32 2.95
C GLY A 195 -2.16 7.81 2.75
N CYS A 196 -3.34 8.20 2.27
CA CYS A 196 -3.74 9.61 2.19
C CYS A 196 -3.76 10.27 3.58
N VAL A 197 -4.28 9.57 4.59
CA VAL A 197 -4.36 10.08 5.96
C VAL A 197 -2.97 10.17 6.60
N VAL A 198 -2.09 9.21 6.32
CA VAL A 198 -0.68 9.26 6.73
C VAL A 198 0.04 10.44 6.07
N THR A 199 -0.11 10.61 4.75
CA THR A 199 0.45 11.74 3.99
C THR A 199 -0.10 13.08 4.49
N TRP A 200 -1.36 13.15 4.91
CA TRP A 200 -1.94 14.32 5.56
C TRP A 200 -1.31 14.60 6.92
N GLY A 201 -1.10 13.57 7.73
CA GLY A 201 -0.38 13.68 9.01
C GLY A 201 1.05 14.21 8.81
N LEU A 202 1.75 13.68 7.81
CA LEU A 202 3.08 14.14 7.41
C LEU A 202 3.09 15.61 7.01
N HIS A 203 2.21 16.00 6.08
CA HIS A 203 2.08 17.37 5.62
C HIS A 203 1.84 18.38 6.76
N ASN A 204 0.95 18.04 7.70
CA ASN A 204 0.53 18.97 8.74
C ASN A 204 1.48 19.03 9.95
N ARG A 205 2.24 17.96 10.22
CA ARG A 205 3.05 17.85 11.44
C ARG A 205 4.56 17.86 11.19
N HIS A 206 4.98 17.65 9.95
CA HIS A 206 6.38 17.54 9.56
C HIS A 206 6.68 18.42 8.32
N ALA A 207 6.04 19.58 8.23
CA ALA A 207 6.15 20.51 7.10
C ALA A 207 7.60 21.02 6.85
N ASP A 208 8.45 20.98 7.87
CA ASP A 208 9.88 21.31 7.73
C ASP A 208 10.58 20.36 6.74
N HIS A 209 10.16 19.09 6.70
CA HIS A 209 10.73 18.04 5.84
C HIS A 209 9.89 17.74 4.59
N VAL A 210 8.56 17.87 4.67
CA VAL A 210 7.66 17.50 3.56
C VAL A 210 7.47 18.68 2.60
N LYS A 211 8.08 18.61 1.41
CA LYS A 211 8.07 19.73 0.44
C LYS A 211 6.86 19.74 -0.49
N ALA A 212 6.28 18.57 -0.77
CA ALA A 212 5.08 18.44 -1.57
C ALA A 212 4.33 17.16 -1.22
N VAL A 213 3.00 17.18 -1.40
CA VAL A 213 2.15 16.02 -1.26
C VAL A 213 1.23 15.84 -2.45
N LEU A 214 1.00 14.59 -2.82
CA LEU A 214 -0.03 14.18 -3.78
C LEU A 214 -0.98 13.21 -3.09
N TYR A 215 -2.29 13.48 -3.15
CA TYR A 215 -3.30 12.58 -2.61
C TYR A 215 -3.96 11.81 -3.74
N THR A 216 -3.95 10.48 -3.66
CA THR A 216 -4.50 9.59 -4.69
C THR A 216 -5.62 8.72 -4.12
N GLY A 217 -6.83 9.27 -3.99
CA GLY A 217 -7.98 8.55 -3.44
C GLY A 217 -8.15 8.80 -1.94
N LEU A 218 -8.81 9.90 -1.60
CA LEU A 218 -8.98 10.40 -0.23
C LEU A 218 -9.92 9.50 0.59
N VAL A 219 -9.56 9.24 1.84
CA VAL A 219 -10.39 8.51 2.82
C VAL A 219 -10.74 9.41 4.00
N PRO A 220 -12.00 9.39 4.46
CA PRO A 220 -13.11 8.64 3.87
C PRO A 220 -13.59 9.32 2.57
N GLN A 221 -14.04 8.52 1.60
CA GLN A 221 -14.72 9.02 0.40
C GLN A 221 -16.13 9.52 0.75
N VAL A 222 -16.24 10.44 1.72
CA VAL A 222 -17.50 11.09 2.10
C VAL A 222 -17.52 12.40 1.33
N GLY A 223 -17.86 12.30 0.06
CA GLY A 223 -18.12 13.48 -0.76
C GLY A 223 -19.47 14.11 -0.38
N PRO A 224 -19.63 15.44 -0.54
CA PRO A 224 -20.92 16.07 -0.31
C PRO A 224 -21.96 15.56 -1.32
N THR A 225 -23.25 15.61 -0.96
CA THR A 225 -24.34 15.34 -1.90
C THR A 225 -24.63 16.57 -2.76
N TYR A 226 -25.43 16.40 -3.82
CA TYR A 226 -25.93 17.53 -4.61
C TYR A 226 -26.62 18.57 -3.74
N ASP A 227 -27.58 18.14 -2.91
CA ASP A 227 -28.35 19.03 -2.05
C ASP A 227 -27.48 19.72 -1.00
N ALA A 228 -26.48 19.01 -0.45
CA ALA A 228 -25.52 19.59 0.49
C ALA A 228 -24.67 20.69 -0.18
N LEU A 229 -24.18 20.47 -1.39
CA LEU A 229 -23.46 21.52 -2.13
C LEU A 229 -24.38 22.67 -2.55
N LYS A 230 -25.61 22.37 -2.96
CA LYS A 230 -26.56 23.37 -3.46
C LYS A 230 -27.00 24.33 -2.36
N SER A 231 -27.12 23.82 -1.13
CA SER A 231 -27.47 24.61 0.06
C SER A 231 -26.27 25.31 0.71
N ASP A 232 -25.04 24.97 0.32
CA ASP A 232 -23.83 25.60 0.87
C ASP A 232 -23.62 27.02 0.28
N PRO A 233 -23.50 28.07 1.12
CA PRO A 233 -23.33 29.45 0.64
C PRO A 233 -22.08 29.71 -0.21
N LEU A 234 -21.04 28.87 -0.10
CA LEU A 234 -19.78 29.01 -0.83
C LEU A 234 -19.78 28.25 -2.17
N PHE A 235 -20.67 27.27 -2.31
CA PHE A 235 -20.69 26.34 -3.45
C PHE A 235 -22.00 26.29 -4.22
N GLY A 236 -23.12 26.78 -3.68
CA GLY A 236 -24.46 26.62 -4.25
C GLY A 236 -24.61 27.15 -5.68
N ASP A 237 -24.03 28.32 -5.97
CA ASP A 237 -24.05 28.92 -7.32
C ASP A 237 -23.16 28.16 -8.31
N LYS A 238 -22.15 27.43 -7.81
CA LYS A 238 -21.23 26.67 -8.65
C LYS A 238 -21.82 25.33 -9.09
N VAL A 239 -22.78 24.80 -8.33
CA VAL A 239 -23.43 23.51 -8.65
C VAL A 239 -24.10 23.53 -10.02
N ASP A 240 -24.72 24.65 -10.40
CA ASP A 240 -25.44 24.78 -11.68
C ASP A 240 -24.49 24.80 -12.90
N SER A 241 -23.20 25.06 -12.65
CA SER A 241 -22.15 25.09 -13.69
C SER A 241 -21.40 23.77 -13.84
N LEU A 242 -21.75 22.75 -13.05
CA LEU A 242 -21.10 21.44 -13.13
C LEU A 242 -21.44 20.76 -14.47
N SER A 243 -20.41 20.19 -15.10
CA SER A 243 -20.57 19.32 -16.26
C SER A 243 -21.34 18.04 -15.91
N ASP A 244 -21.91 17.38 -16.92
CA ASP A 244 -22.59 16.09 -16.76
C ASP A 244 -21.73 15.04 -16.06
N LEU A 245 -20.42 15.02 -16.34
CA LEU A 245 -19.47 14.12 -15.70
C LEU A 245 -19.30 14.44 -14.20
N GLN A 246 -19.24 15.71 -13.83
CA GLN A 246 -19.15 16.13 -12.43
C GLN A 246 -20.45 15.83 -11.68
N LEU A 247 -21.61 16.07 -12.30
CA LEU A 247 -22.91 15.70 -11.74
C LEU A 247 -23.05 14.18 -11.58
N GLN A 248 -22.53 13.39 -12.53
CA GLN A 248 -22.50 11.94 -12.41
C GLN A 248 -21.66 11.46 -11.24
N ARG A 249 -20.48 12.05 -11.01
CA ARG A 249 -19.63 11.76 -9.84
C ARG A 249 -20.34 12.13 -8.54
N LEU A 250 -20.96 13.31 -8.50
CA LEU A 250 -21.71 13.80 -7.33
C LEU A 250 -22.88 12.86 -6.96
N ARG A 251 -23.58 12.31 -7.96
CA ARG A 251 -24.61 11.28 -7.75
C ARG A 251 -24.07 9.97 -7.16
N HIS A 252 -22.79 9.65 -7.37
CA HIS A 252 -22.15 8.44 -6.85
C HIS A 252 -21.54 8.61 -5.46
N ASN A 253 -21.31 9.85 -4.99
CA ASN A 253 -20.75 10.11 -3.66
C ASN A 253 -21.43 9.33 -2.51
N PRO A 254 -22.78 9.24 -2.41
CA PRO A 254 -23.40 8.52 -1.31
C PRO A 254 -23.27 7.00 -1.41
N VAL A 255 -23.06 6.43 -2.60
CA VAL A 255 -23.09 4.97 -2.85
C VAL A 255 -22.11 4.23 -1.95
N PHE A 256 -20.89 4.76 -1.79
CA PHE A 256 -19.90 4.12 -0.93
C PHE A 256 -20.37 4.06 0.53
N THR A 257 -20.89 5.18 1.05
CA THR A 257 -21.37 5.25 2.44
C THR A 257 -22.65 4.46 2.69
N SER A 258 -23.51 4.30 1.69
CA SER A 258 -24.80 3.59 1.83
C SER A 258 -24.69 2.09 1.58
N GLU A 259 -23.83 1.66 0.65
CA GLU A 259 -23.83 0.27 0.15
C GLU A 259 -22.50 -0.47 0.39
N ALA A 260 -21.36 0.24 0.42
CA ALA A 260 -20.03 -0.38 0.45
C ALA A 260 -19.26 -0.19 1.77
N PHE A 261 -19.83 0.54 2.74
CA PHE A 261 -19.15 0.91 3.98
C PHE A 261 -19.16 -0.19 5.08
N GLY A 262 -19.81 -1.33 4.82
CA GLY A 262 -19.99 -2.39 5.81
C GLY A 262 -18.68 -2.95 6.37
N TYR A 263 -17.67 -3.15 5.51
CA TYR A 263 -16.35 -3.64 5.95
C TYR A 263 -15.70 -2.67 6.95
N PHE A 264 -15.83 -1.36 6.69
CA PHE A 264 -15.23 -0.30 7.49
C PHE A 264 -15.87 -0.25 8.89
N ILE A 265 -17.20 -0.34 8.94
CA ILE A 265 -17.95 -0.38 10.21
C ILE A 265 -17.57 -1.61 11.04
N GLN A 266 -17.45 -2.78 10.41
CA GLN A 266 -17.05 -4.01 11.11
C GLN A 266 -15.63 -3.93 11.66
N GLN A 267 -14.68 -3.46 10.84
CA GLN A 267 -13.28 -3.29 11.26
C GLN A 267 -13.08 -2.20 12.31
N THR A 268 -13.88 -1.14 12.26
CA THR A 268 -13.83 -0.06 13.26
C THR A 268 -14.34 -0.54 14.62
N ASN A 269 -15.45 -1.29 14.64
CA ASN A 269 -16.15 -1.60 15.89
C ASN A 269 -15.78 -2.95 16.51
N ARG A 270 -15.46 -3.96 15.68
CA ARG A 270 -15.17 -5.33 16.14
C ARG A 270 -13.92 -5.91 15.44
N PRO A 271 -12.77 -5.20 15.47
CA PRO A 271 -11.56 -5.63 14.77
C PRO A 271 -11.05 -7.00 15.20
N ALA A 272 -11.13 -7.34 16.49
CA ALA A 272 -10.72 -8.65 16.99
C ALA A 272 -11.59 -9.78 16.43
N THR A 273 -12.91 -9.58 16.37
CA THR A 273 -13.85 -10.59 15.85
C THR A 273 -13.60 -10.87 14.37
N ILE A 274 -13.55 -9.83 13.53
CA ILE A 274 -13.29 -10.02 12.10
C ILE A 274 -11.86 -10.49 11.82
N GLY A 275 -10.89 -10.04 12.62
CA GLY A 275 -9.49 -10.48 12.54
C GLY A 275 -9.37 -11.98 12.79
N LEU A 276 -9.97 -12.50 13.87
CA LEU A 276 -9.99 -13.93 14.15
C LEU A 276 -10.74 -14.73 13.08
N ALA A 277 -11.84 -14.20 12.54
CA ALA A 277 -12.59 -14.86 11.47
C ALA A 277 -11.79 -14.99 10.15
N LEU A 278 -10.87 -14.06 9.88
CA LEU A 278 -10.05 -14.04 8.66
C LEU A 278 -8.64 -14.65 8.85
N TYR A 279 -8.21 -14.90 10.09
CA TYR A 279 -6.80 -15.22 10.40
C TYR A 279 -6.30 -16.51 9.73
N ASP A 280 -7.12 -17.57 9.76
CA ASP A 280 -6.81 -18.88 9.17
C ASP A 280 -7.84 -19.30 8.12
N ASN A 281 -8.56 -18.33 7.55
CA ASN A 281 -9.56 -18.56 6.52
C ASN A 281 -9.21 -17.68 5.31
N PRO A 282 -8.48 -18.21 4.32
CA PRO A 282 -7.98 -17.40 3.22
C PRO A 282 -9.12 -17.05 2.25
N PRO A 283 -9.58 -15.79 2.18
CA PRO A 283 -10.46 -15.40 1.10
C PRO A 283 -9.64 -15.34 -0.19
N PRO A 284 -10.13 -15.88 -1.32
CA PRO A 284 -9.47 -15.71 -2.60
C PRO A 284 -9.40 -14.23 -2.97
N ARG A 285 -8.19 -13.72 -3.18
CA ARG A 285 -7.96 -12.35 -3.66
C ARG A 285 -7.89 -12.34 -5.18
N ARG A 286 -8.39 -11.26 -5.79
CA ARG A 286 -8.28 -11.00 -7.23
C ARG A 286 -6.79 -10.93 -7.61
N SER A 287 -6.33 -11.81 -8.51
CA SER A 287 -5.07 -11.59 -9.22
C SER A 287 -5.35 -10.50 -10.26
N THR A 288 -4.77 -9.31 -10.08
CA THR A 288 -5.01 -8.18 -10.99
C THR A 288 -4.06 -8.28 -12.19
N THR A 289 -4.50 -8.95 -13.25
CA THR A 289 -4.04 -8.69 -14.63
C THR A 289 -5.02 -7.78 -15.38
N THR A 290 -5.78 -6.94 -14.67
CA THR A 290 -6.66 -5.95 -15.29
C THR A 290 -5.94 -4.62 -15.32
N ARG A 291 -5.38 -4.26 -16.49
CA ARG A 291 -5.02 -2.87 -16.81
C ARG A 291 -6.30 -2.03 -16.72
N PHE A 292 -6.18 -0.84 -16.11
CA PHE A 292 -7.22 0.19 -16.13
C PHE A 292 -7.58 0.56 -17.57
#